data_AF-A0A7J8LGS1-F1
#
_entry.id   AF-A0A7J8LGS1-F1
#
_cell.length_a   1.000
_cell.length_b   1.000
_cell.length_c   1.000
_cell.angle_alpha   90.00
_cell.angle_beta   90.00
_cell.angle_gamma   90.00
#
_symmetry.space_group_name_H-M   'P 1'
#
loop_
_entity.id
_entity.type
_entity.pdbx_description
1 polymer ?
#
loop_
_entity_poly.entity_id
_entity_poly.type
_entity_poly.pdbx_seq_one_letter_code
_entity_poly.pdbx_strand_id
1 'polypeptide(L)'
;ELGGDPSKISLVKRSVSTVCAEISEYHPNIKNWQIESYGKTEEFHRPKVHLHCSPGQAISSIKFASFGTPLGTCGSYQQGPCHAPTSYDILEKRCVGKQRCAVAISNSNFGHDPCPNVLKRLSVEAVCAPMTSTTAQPGGN
;
A
#
# COMPACT_ATOMS: atom_id res chain seq x y z
N GLU A 1 -9.62 -51.05 4.78
CA GLU A 1 -9.25 -49.64 4.51
C GLU A 1 -9.71 -48.82 5.71
N LEU A 2 -8.78 -48.21 6.46
CA LEU A 2 -9.10 -47.47 7.70
C LEU A 2 -9.57 -46.06 7.34
N GLY A 3 -10.88 -45.83 7.43
CA GLY A 3 -11.50 -44.52 7.21
C GLY A 3 -11.09 -43.53 8.30
N GLY A 4 -10.47 -42.42 7.89
CA GLY A 4 -10.15 -41.30 8.78
C GLY A 4 -11.39 -40.49 9.12
N ASP A 5 -11.50 -40.05 10.38
CA ASP A 5 -12.61 -39.22 10.88
C ASP A 5 -12.48 -37.76 10.39
N PRO A 6 -13.38 -37.28 9.52
CA PRO A 6 -13.36 -35.92 8.97
C PRO A 6 -13.68 -34.83 10.01
N SER A 7 -14.13 -35.20 11.21
CA SER A 7 -14.45 -34.26 12.30
C SER A 7 -13.22 -33.58 12.90
N LYS A 8 -12.02 -34.08 12.59
CA LYS A 8 -10.74 -33.48 13.01
C LYS A 8 -10.27 -32.34 12.10
N ILE A 9 -11.01 -32.03 11.03
CA ILE A 9 -10.64 -31.00 10.05
C ILE A 9 -11.35 -29.69 10.44
N SER A 10 -10.62 -28.74 11.01
CA SER A 10 -11.15 -27.39 11.28
C SER A 10 -10.87 -26.46 10.09
N LEU A 11 -11.92 -26.07 9.36
CA LEU A 11 -11.84 -25.11 8.26
C LEU A 11 -11.96 -23.67 8.81
N VAL A 12 -10.84 -22.96 8.91
CA VAL A 12 -10.85 -21.54 9.29
C VAL A 12 -11.15 -20.70 8.05
N LYS A 13 -12.31 -20.03 8.02
CA LYS A 13 -12.67 -19.10 6.93
C LYS A 13 -11.85 -17.81 7.05
N ARG A 14 -10.80 -17.67 6.25
CA ARG A 14 -10.01 -16.41 6.16
C ARG A 14 -10.66 -15.46 5.15
N SER A 15 -11.01 -14.25 5.58
CA SER A 15 -11.47 -13.19 4.68
C SER A 15 -10.27 -12.44 4.09
N VAL A 16 -10.06 -12.61 2.78
CA VAL A 16 -9.06 -11.87 2.01
C VAL A 16 -9.77 -10.76 1.24
N SER A 17 -9.21 -9.56 1.23
CA SER A 17 -9.75 -8.42 0.49
C SER A 17 -8.64 -7.69 -0.27
N THR A 18 -9.03 -6.93 -1.29
CA THR A 18 -8.11 -6.06 -2.04
C THR A 18 -8.43 -4.61 -1.73
N VAL A 19 -7.40 -3.80 -1.53
CA VAL A 19 -7.50 -2.35 -1.36
C VAL A 19 -6.60 -1.66 -2.38
N CYS A 20 -7.04 -0.49 -2.86
CA CYS A 20 -6.32 0.29 -3.84
C CYS A 20 -6.15 1.73 -3.36
N ALA A 21 -5.08 2.38 -3.81
CA ALA A 21 -4.89 3.79 -3.64
C ALA A 21 -4.12 4.36 -4.83
N GLU A 22 -4.50 5.57 -5.23
CA GLU A 22 -3.82 6.32 -6.28
C GLU A 22 -3.68 7.78 -5.85
N ILE A 23 -2.55 8.38 -6.18
CA ILE A 23 -2.24 9.75 -5.80
C ILE A 23 -1.23 10.35 -6.79
N SER A 24 -1.45 11.61 -7.18
CA SER A 24 -0.61 12.34 -8.14
C SER A 24 0.46 13.18 -7.43
N GLU A 25 1.60 13.41 -8.08
CA GLU A 25 2.61 14.34 -7.57
C GLU A 25 2.13 15.81 -7.55
N TYR A 26 1.13 16.13 -8.39
CA TYR A 26 0.51 17.46 -8.49
C TYR A 26 -0.66 17.64 -7.51
N HIS A 27 -0.46 17.35 -6.23
CA HIS A 27 -1.41 17.77 -5.20
C HIS A 27 -0.86 19.05 -4.55
N PRO A 28 -1.31 20.25 -4.99
CA PRO A 28 -0.91 21.45 -4.30
C PRO A 28 -1.51 21.38 -2.89
N ASN A 29 -0.67 21.31 -1.87
CA ASN A 29 -1.09 21.41 -0.48
C ASN A 29 -1.44 22.88 -0.20
N ILE A 30 -2.50 23.38 -0.84
CA ILE A 30 -2.96 24.76 -0.68
C ILE A 30 -3.67 24.84 0.67
N LYS A 31 -2.91 25.01 1.75
CA LYS A 31 -3.45 25.68 2.93
C LYS A 31 -3.45 27.18 2.64
N ASN A 32 -4.52 27.69 2.05
CA ASN A 32 -4.73 29.14 2.08
C ASN A 32 -5.28 29.53 3.45
N TRP A 33 -4.44 30.21 4.25
CA TRP A 33 -4.74 31.43 5.02
C TRP A 33 -4.00 31.46 6.37
N GLN A 34 -2.77 31.96 6.35
CA GLN A 34 -2.32 33.01 7.26
C GLN A 34 -1.03 33.61 6.72
N ILE A 35 -1.16 34.84 6.21
CA ILE A 35 -0.07 35.76 5.97
C ILE A 35 0.35 36.22 7.37
N GLU A 36 1.56 35.90 7.82
CA GLU A 36 2.38 36.77 8.68
C GLU A 36 3.76 36.15 8.94
N SER A 37 4.76 36.70 8.24
CA SER A 37 6.06 37.09 8.80
C SER A 37 6.73 36.15 9.81
N TYR A 38 7.04 34.91 9.46
CA TYR A 38 8.17 34.19 10.07
C TYR A 38 8.77 33.28 9.02
N GLY A 39 10.04 33.51 8.68
CA GLY A 39 10.81 32.72 7.70
C GLY A 39 11.07 31.29 8.17
N LYS A 40 10.01 30.51 8.33
CA LYS A 40 10.06 29.06 8.46
C LYS A 40 9.68 28.52 7.10
N THR A 41 10.60 27.78 6.46
CA THR A 41 10.26 26.99 5.28
C THR A 41 9.18 26.01 5.70
N GLU A 42 7.92 26.38 5.50
CA GLU A 42 6.78 25.49 5.69
C GLU A 42 7.10 24.22 4.91
N GLU A 43 7.22 23.09 5.61
CA GLU A 43 7.43 21.80 4.99
C GLU A 43 6.28 21.58 4.00
N PHE A 44 6.54 21.78 2.70
CA PHE A 44 5.66 21.34 1.63
C PHE A 44 5.38 19.85 1.85
N HIS A 45 4.25 19.54 2.49
CA HIS A 45 3.91 18.16 2.82
C HIS A 45 3.71 17.40 1.51
N ARG A 46 4.70 16.58 1.17
CA ARG A 46 4.66 15.72 0.00
C ARG A 46 3.41 14.85 0.06
N PRO A 47 2.65 14.72 -1.05
CA PRO A 47 1.50 13.83 -1.08
C PRO A 47 1.93 12.41 -0.68
N LYS A 48 1.05 11.72 0.04
CA LYS A 48 1.28 10.36 0.51
C LYS A 48 0.19 9.46 -0.05
N VAL A 49 0.56 8.26 -0.48
CA VAL A 49 -0.41 7.19 -0.70
C VAL A 49 -0.79 6.60 0.65
N HIS A 50 -2.08 6.31 0.86
CA HIS A 50 -2.60 5.71 2.09
C HIS A 50 -3.29 4.38 1.77
N LEU A 51 -2.81 3.29 2.36
CA LEU A 51 -3.44 1.97 2.29
C LEU A 51 -3.98 1.59 3.66
N HIS A 52 -5.26 1.22 3.74
CA HIS A 52 -5.91 0.81 4.99
C HIS A 52 -6.66 -0.51 4.79
N CYS A 53 -6.27 -1.54 5.55
CA CYS A 53 -7.05 -2.77 5.71
C CYS A 53 -8.08 -2.63 6.84
N SER A 54 -9.13 -3.44 6.80
CA SER A 54 -10.14 -3.50 7.86
C SER A 54 -9.53 -3.91 9.20
N PRO A 55 -10.19 -3.60 10.34
CA PRO A 55 -9.78 -4.10 11.65
C PRO A 55 -9.55 -5.62 11.66
N GLY A 56 -8.45 -6.06 12.27
CA GLY A 56 -8.07 -7.48 12.33
C GLY A 56 -7.35 -8.00 11.08
N GLN A 57 -7.17 -7.18 10.04
CA GLN A 57 -6.38 -7.52 8.85
C GLN A 57 -5.09 -6.70 8.77
N ALA A 58 -4.10 -7.25 8.07
CA ALA A 58 -2.90 -6.54 7.64
C ALA A 58 -2.68 -6.72 6.13
N ILE A 59 -1.93 -5.80 5.55
CA ILE A 59 -1.46 -5.92 4.17
C ILE A 59 -0.58 -7.17 4.09
N SER A 60 -1.02 -8.20 3.39
CA SER A 60 -0.29 -9.45 3.23
C SER A 60 0.67 -9.42 2.05
N SER A 61 0.31 -8.71 0.98
CA SER A 61 1.14 -8.57 -0.22
C SER A 61 0.73 -7.35 -1.02
N ILE A 62 1.64 -6.89 -1.89
CA ILE A 62 1.34 -5.92 -2.94
C ILE A 62 1.02 -6.72 -4.21
N LYS A 63 -0.09 -6.40 -4.87
CA LYS A 63 -0.47 -7.01 -6.16
C LYS A 63 0.03 -6.18 -7.34
N PHE A 64 0.02 -4.86 -7.19
CA PHE A 64 0.53 -3.92 -8.19
C PHE A 64 1.05 -2.65 -7.51
N ALA A 65 2.15 -2.10 -8.01
CA ALA A 65 2.62 -0.77 -7.64
C ALA A 65 3.39 -0.14 -8.79
N SER A 66 3.03 1.10 -9.14
CA SER A 66 3.75 1.85 -10.17
C SER A 66 3.77 3.33 -9.85
N PHE A 67 4.96 3.88 -9.65
CA PHE A 67 5.23 5.32 -9.67
C PHE A 67 5.68 5.72 -11.08
N GLY A 68 4.87 6.52 -11.78
CA GLY A 68 5.07 6.85 -13.19
C GLY A 68 3.77 7.23 -13.87
N THR A 69 3.48 6.65 -15.03
CA THR A 69 2.24 6.87 -15.80
C THR A 69 1.38 5.61 -15.91
N PRO A 70 0.95 4.98 -14.79
CA PRO A 70 0.17 3.74 -14.82
C PRO A 70 -1.13 3.90 -15.61
N LEU A 71 -1.64 2.81 -16.15
CA LEU A 71 -2.89 2.74 -16.92
C LEU A 71 -3.93 1.89 -16.18
N GLY A 72 -5.20 2.05 -16.57
CA GLY A 72 -6.31 1.30 -15.99
C GLY A 72 -6.74 1.82 -14.62
N THR A 73 -7.46 0.99 -13.88
CA THR A 73 -8.05 1.30 -12.57
C THR A 73 -7.86 0.12 -11.60
N CYS A 74 -8.21 0.30 -10.32
CA CYS A 74 -8.14 -0.74 -9.30
C CYS A 74 -8.70 -2.09 -9.79
N GLY A 75 -7.89 -3.16 -9.67
CA GLY A 75 -8.21 -4.51 -10.18
C GLY A 75 -7.75 -4.78 -11.62
N SER A 76 -7.42 -3.73 -12.38
CA SER A 76 -6.99 -3.79 -13.79
C SER A 76 -5.79 -2.89 -14.09
N TYR A 77 -5.07 -2.47 -13.06
CA TYR A 77 -3.90 -1.60 -13.21
C TYR A 77 -2.84 -2.27 -14.09
N GLN A 78 -2.24 -1.46 -14.95
CA GLN A 78 -1.17 -1.86 -15.84
C GLN A 78 -0.02 -0.86 -15.77
N GLN A 79 1.19 -1.38 -15.95
CA GLN A 79 2.36 -0.54 -16.10
C GLN A 79 2.21 0.30 -17.37
N GLY A 80 2.42 1.61 -17.26
CA GLY A 80 2.45 2.50 -18.41
C GLY A 80 3.86 2.75 -18.94
N PRO A 81 4.00 3.66 -19.92
CA PRO A 81 5.28 3.94 -20.58
C PRO A 81 6.38 4.46 -19.64
N CYS A 82 5.99 5.13 -18.54
CA CYS A 82 6.91 5.53 -17.48
C CYS A 82 6.62 4.75 -16.20
N HIS A 83 7.67 4.20 -15.60
CA HIS A 83 7.58 3.41 -14.39
C HIS A 83 8.93 3.40 -13.64
N ALA A 84 8.93 3.70 -12.35
CA ALA A 84 10.08 3.48 -11.47
C ALA A 84 10.15 1.99 -11.08
N PRO A 85 11.21 1.24 -11.47
CA PRO A 85 11.32 -0.20 -11.20
C PRO A 85 11.24 -0.57 -9.72
N THR A 86 11.67 0.33 -8.83
CA THR A 86 11.65 0.12 -7.37
C THR A 86 10.27 0.28 -6.73
N SER A 87 9.24 0.65 -7.51
CA SER A 87 7.89 0.94 -7.01
C SER A 87 7.32 -0.18 -6.15
N TYR A 88 7.44 -1.42 -6.63
CA TYR A 88 6.97 -2.60 -5.92
C TYR A 88 7.74 -2.80 -4.61
N ASP A 89 9.07 -2.92 -4.67
CA ASP A 89 9.91 -3.25 -3.52
C ASP A 89 9.78 -2.25 -2.37
N ILE A 90 9.64 -0.96 -2.69
CA ILE A 90 9.46 0.09 -1.70
C ILE A 90 8.12 -0.07 -0.97
N LEU A 91 7.04 -0.32 -1.70
CA LEU A 91 5.72 -0.50 -1.12
C LEU A 91 5.65 -1.80 -0.33
N GLU A 92 6.22 -2.88 -0.85
CA GLU A 92 6.30 -4.16 -0.16
C GLU A 92 7.02 -4.01 1.18
N LYS A 93 8.24 -3.48 1.16
CA LYS A 93 9.06 -3.26 2.36
C LYS A 93 8.39 -2.35 3.39
N ARG A 94 7.65 -1.33 2.96
CA ARG A 94 7.07 -0.34 3.86
C ARG A 94 5.68 -0.72 4.37
N CYS A 95 4.92 -1.51 3.62
CA CYS A 95 3.49 -1.71 3.89
C CYS A 95 3.12 -3.13 4.32
N VAL A 96 3.82 -4.17 3.86
CA VAL A 96 3.47 -5.56 4.23
C VAL A 96 3.60 -5.75 5.74
N GLY A 97 2.64 -6.48 6.33
CA GLY A 97 2.53 -6.72 7.76
C GLY A 97 1.86 -5.59 8.55
N LYS A 98 1.51 -4.46 7.92
CA LYS A 98 0.83 -3.35 8.59
C LYS A 98 -0.64 -3.31 8.20
N GLN A 99 -1.50 -2.95 9.15
CA GLN A 99 -2.91 -2.65 8.86
C GLN A 99 -3.07 -1.34 8.07
N ARG A 100 -2.24 -0.34 8.40
CA ARG A 100 -2.24 0.99 7.78
C ARG A 100 -0.83 1.31 7.30
N CYS A 101 -0.71 1.77 6.06
CA CYS A 101 0.55 2.19 5.48
C CYS A 101 0.40 3.56 4.81
N ALA A 102 1.39 4.44 5.00
CA ALA A 102 1.49 5.70 4.28
C ALA A 102 2.89 5.88 3.71
N VAL A 103 2.99 6.16 2.40
CA VAL A 103 4.27 6.36 1.71
C VAL A 103 4.24 7.68 0.94
N ALA A 104 5.18 8.57 1.25
CA ALA A 104 5.31 9.84 0.54
C ALA A 104 5.80 9.61 -0.90
N ILE A 105 5.21 10.35 -1.83
CA ILE A 105 5.57 10.29 -3.23
C ILE A 105 6.69 11.31 -3.47
N SER A 106 7.86 10.81 -3.85
CA SER A 106 8.96 11.63 -4.35
C SER A 106 9.91 10.78 -5.18
N ASN A 107 10.55 11.39 -6.17
CA ASN A 107 11.61 10.77 -6.95
C ASN A 107 12.67 10.12 -6.05
N SER A 108 13.08 10.81 -4.98
CA SER A 108 14.06 10.29 -4.01
C SER A 108 13.58 9.04 -3.27
N ASN A 109 12.29 8.93 -2.96
CA ASN A 109 11.75 7.75 -2.29
C ASN A 109 11.71 6.55 -3.23
N PHE A 110 11.51 6.80 -4.52
CA PHE A 110 11.47 5.82 -5.61
C PHE A 110 12.80 5.71 -6.37
N GLY A 111 13.92 6.06 -5.71
CA GLY A 111 15.27 5.96 -6.24
C GLY A 111 15.71 7.13 -7.11
N HIS A 112 14.96 7.43 -8.17
CA HIS A 112 15.23 8.54 -9.09
C HIS A 112 13.93 9.00 -9.79
N ASP A 113 14.01 10.01 -10.64
CA ASP A 113 12.88 10.40 -11.50
C ASP A 113 12.79 9.42 -12.69
N PRO A 114 11.76 8.56 -12.78
CA PRO A 114 11.64 7.62 -13.89
C PRO A 114 11.27 8.30 -15.23
N CYS A 115 10.75 9.53 -15.20
CA CYS A 115 10.42 10.29 -16.40
C CYS A 115 10.40 11.80 -16.11
N PRO A 116 11.52 12.51 -16.37
CA PRO A 116 11.60 13.95 -16.23
C PRO A 116 10.54 14.67 -17.08
N ASN A 117 9.99 15.76 -16.55
CA ASN A 117 8.95 16.59 -17.19
C ASN A 117 7.61 15.89 -17.48
N VAL A 118 7.40 14.69 -16.93
CA VAL A 118 6.13 13.97 -16.98
C VAL A 118 5.50 13.97 -15.59
N LEU A 119 4.20 14.28 -15.54
CA LEU A 119 3.42 14.17 -14.32
C LEU A 119 3.20 12.70 -13.96
N LYS A 120 3.69 12.33 -12.77
CA LYS A 120 3.70 10.99 -12.23
C LYS A 120 2.59 10.81 -11.20
N ARG A 121 2.09 9.59 -11.15
CA ARG A 121 1.17 9.09 -10.13
C ARG A 121 1.75 7.84 -9.51
N LEU A 122 1.42 7.60 -8.26
CA LEU A 122 1.63 6.32 -7.61
C LEU A 122 0.28 5.61 -7.51
N SER A 123 0.12 4.52 -8.27
CA SER A 123 -1.05 3.63 -8.18
C SER A 123 -0.62 2.32 -7.51
N VAL A 124 -1.37 1.89 -6.50
CA VAL A 124 -1.07 0.70 -5.69
C VAL A 124 -2.33 -0.15 -5.52
N GLU A 125 -2.17 -1.46 -5.66
CA GLU A 125 -3.16 -2.47 -5.33
C GLU A 125 -2.52 -3.45 -4.33
N ALA A 126 -3.15 -3.63 -3.17
CA ALA A 126 -2.64 -4.43 -2.08
C ALA A 126 -3.68 -5.45 -1.63
N VAL A 127 -3.22 -6.60 -1.16
CA VAL A 127 -4.05 -7.64 -0.59
C VAL A 127 -4.01 -7.53 0.93
N CYS A 128 -5.17 -7.55 1.56
CA CYS A 128 -5.38 -7.59 2.99
C CYS A 128 -5.79 -9.00 3.40
N ALA A 129 -5.16 -9.54 4.44
CA ALA A 129 -5.49 -10.83 5.01
C ALA A 129 -5.61 -10.73 6.54
N PRO A 130 -6.32 -11.67 7.20
CA PRO A 130 -6.42 -11.68 8.66
C PRO A 130 -5.04 -11.78 9.30
N MET A 131 -4.78 -10.96 10.32
CA MET A 131 -3.57 -11.08 11.12
C MET A 131 -3.63 -12.40 11.87
N THR A 132 -2.71 -13.32 11.59
CA THR A 132 -2.59 -14.55 12.36
C THR A 132 -1.90 -14.24 13.67
N SER A 133 -2.66 -13.82 14.69
CA SER A 133 -2.17 -13.89 16.06
C SER A 133 -2.00 -15.36 16.40
N THR A 134 -0.76 -15.83 16.45
CA THR A 134 -0.44 -17.15 17.00
C THR A 134 -0.79 -17.11 18.48
N THR A 135 -2.03 -17.45 18.83
CA THR A 135 -2.45 -17.81 20.19
C THR A 135 -3.60 -18.79 20.06
N ALA A 136 -3.26 -19.99 19.60
CA ALA A 136 -3.99 -21.21 19.88
C ALA A 136 -2.93 -22.27 20.18
N GLN A 137 -2.30 -22.13 21.35
CA GLN A 137 -1.66 -23.24 22.02
C GLN A 137 -2.80 -23.94 22.78
N PRO A 138 -3.35 -25.07 22.30
CA PRO A 138 -4.24 -25.86 23.13
C PRO A 138 -3.40 -26.40 24.29
N GLY A 139 -3.82 -26.09 25.51
CA GLY A 139 -3.32 -26.79 26.68
C GLY A 139 -3.49 -28.28 26.49
N GLY A 140 -2.41 -29.02 26.71
CA GLY A 140 -2.40 -30.48 26.78
C GLY A 140 -1.61 -30.88 28.01
N ASN A 141 -2.36 -31.31 29.04
CA ASN A 141 -2.00 -31.94 30.32
C ASN A 141 -0.59 -31.73 30.90
#